data_AF-A0A1M4BLD0-F1
#
_entry.id   AF-A0A1M4BLD0-F1
#
_cell.length_a   1.000
_cell.length_b   1.000
_cell.length_c   1.000
_cell.angle_alpha   90.00
_cell.angle_beta   90.00
_cell.angle_gamma   90.00
#
_symmetry.space_group_name_H-M   'P 1'
#
loop_
_entity.id
_entity.type
_entity.pdbx_description
1 polymer ?
#
loop_
_entity_poly.entity_id
_entity_poly.type
_entity_poly.pdbx_seq_one_letter_code
_entity_poly.pdbx_strand_id
1 'polypeptide(L)'
;MKPTVTEHLTLFPADRPDDRFLGTLHYDAADPYAVSLAYVDHGSELATGALFARTLLVDYLNSGRWIGPDRVTFGPHPEPGHTVVTIGPEDPKADSGDVTLYCSTAVLQQFLDQTLREVPLGGENSWIDWHAEVAMLLPERQRTIAVRQAGGMFDGWGTGVLTAHWELADTVIVEVPDADGRLLTWQMSRAGLACQAVGARSAGGGWFRPAAAPDGCDVLVRCADVYAFLARVGGAAA
;
A
#
# COMPACT_ATOMS: atom_id res chain seq x y z
N MET A 1 -14.61 7.98 16.72
CA MET A 1 -14.85 6.68 16.06
C MET A 1 -15.41 7.02 14.69
N LYS A 2 -14.79 6.52 13.61
CA LYS A 2 -15.29 6.76 12.25
C LYS A 2 -16.54 5.90 12.02
N PRO A 3 -17.54 6.37 11.26
CA PRO A 3 -18.76 5.61 11.03
C PRO A 3 -18.47 4.35 10.21
N THR A 4 -19.20 3.29 10.51
CA THR A 4 -19.19 2.03 9.76
C THR A 4 -20.60 1.68 9.32
N VAL A 5 -20.71 1.06 8.16
CA VAL A 5 -21.97 0.57 7.59
C VAL A 5 -21.80 -0.91 7.28
N THR A 6 -22.73 -1.73 7.78
CA THR A 6 -22.75 -3.17 7.53
C THR A 6 -24.14 -3.55 7.06
N GLU A 7 -24.22 -4.25 5.93
CA GLU A 7 -25.48 -4.75 5.39
C GLU A 7 -25.34 -6.23 5.05
N HIS A 8 -26.34 -7.01 5.46
CA HIS A 8 -26.38 -8.43 5.17
C HIS A 8 -27.19 -8.67 3.90
N LEU A 9 -26.70 -9.55 3.03
CA LEU A 9 -27.36 -9.89 1.78
C LEU A 9 -27.48 -11.40 1.64
N THR A 10 -28.58 -11.82 1.02
CA THR A 10 -28.72 -13.18 0.52
C THR A 10 -28.03 -13.28 -0.83
N LEU A 11 -27.09 -14.21 -0.94
CA LEU A 11 -26.33 -14.52 -2.14
C LEU A 11 -26.82 -15.85 -2.73
N PHE A 12 -26.96 -15.92 -4.04
CA PHE A 12 -27.34 -17.14 -4.77
C PHE A 12 -26.24 -17.49 -5.77
N PRO A 13 -25.64 -18.67 -5.71
CA PRO A 13 -24.62 -19.08 -6.67
C PRO A 13 -25.19 -19.30 -8.06
N ALA A 14 -24.45 -18.90 -9.09
CA ALA A 14 -24.85 -19.13 -10.48
C ALA A 14 -24.91 -20.61 -10.87
N ASP A 15 -24.02 -21.43 -10.29
CA ASP A 15 -23.93 -22.88 -10.51
C ASP A 15 -24.96 -23.67 -9.70
N ARG A 16 -25.45 -23.09 -8.61
CA ARG A 16 -26.39 -23.71 -7.65
C ARG A 16 -27.47 -22.70 -7.23
N PRO A 17 -28.40 -22.34 -8.13
CA PRO A 17 -29.36 -21.26 -7.89
C PRO A 17 -30.36 -21.53 -6.76
N ASP A 18 -30.54 -22.80 -6.37
CA ASP A 18 -31.40 -23.19 -5.24
C ASP A 18 -30.69 -23.04 -3.88
N ASP A 19 -29.35 -22.88 -3.88
CA ASP A 19 -28.56 -22.63 -2.69
C ASP A 19 -28.59 -21.14 -2.33
N ARG A 20 -28.55 -20.84 -1.02
CA ARG A 20 -28.49 -19.47 -0.52
C ARG A 20 -27.43 -19.32 0.55
N PHE A 21 -26.66 -18.25 0.44
CA PHE A 21 -25.60 -17.90 1.39
C PHE A 21 -25.86 -16.55 2.03
N LEU A 22 -25.32 -16.38 3.23
CA LEU A 22 -25.21 -15.09 3.87
C LEU A 22 -23.94 -14.40 3.38
N GLY A 23 -24.12 -13.27 2.70
CA GLY A 23 -23.08 -12.29 2.44
C GLY A 23 -23.16 -11.13 3.41
N THR A 24 -22.05 -10.47 3.64
CA THR A 24 -21.96 -9.24 4.41
C THR A 24 -21.16 -8.21 3.62
N LEU A 25 -21.80 -7.10 3.31
CA LEU A 25 -21.12 -5.89 2.84
C LEU A 25 -20.73 -5.07 4.05
N HIS A 26 -19.51 -4.55 4.02
CA HIS A 26 -18.98 -3.71 5.07
C HIS A 26 -18.22 -2.52 4.48
N TYR A 27 -18.46 -1.37 5.07
CA TYR A 27 -17.83 -0.09 4.76
C TYR A 27 -17.36 0.55 6.06
N ASP A 28 -16.13 1.05 6.05
CA ASP A 28 -15.53 1.82 7.14
C ASP A 28 -15.07 3.17 6.58
N ALA A 29 -15.56 4.28 7.12
CA ALA A 29 -15.10 5.61 6.72
C ALA A 29 -13.62 5.88 7.05
N ALA A 30 -12.94 4.97 7.76
CA ALA A 30 -11.48 4.93 7.83
C ALA A 30 -10.83 4.73 6.46
N ASP A 31 -11.44 3.91 5.61
CA ASP A 31 -11.08 3.69 4.21
C ASP A 31 -12.30 4.03 3.32
N PRO A 32 -12.56 5.32 3.08
CA PRO A 32 -13.80 5.78 2.46
C PRO A 32 -13.95 5.36 0.99
N TYR A 33 -12.91 4.81 0.38
CA TYR A 33 -12.92 4.35 -1.01
C TYR A 33 -13.24 2.87 -1.15
N ALA A 34 -13.12 2.08 -0.08
CA ALA A 34 -13.23 0.63 -0.17
C ALA A 34 -14.55 0.10 0.40
N VAL A 35 -15.02 -0.98 -0.19
CA VAL A 35 -16.11 -1.82 0.33
C VAL A 35 -15.60 -3.25 0.33
N SER A 36 -15.80 -3.93 1.45
CA SER A 36 -15.53 -5.37 1.56
C SER A 36 -16.82 -6.16 1.47
N LEU A 37 -16.81 -7.23 0.67
CA LEU A 37 -17.81 -8.28 0.67
C LEU A 37 -17.20 -9.52 1.30
N ALA A 38 -17.84 -10.07 2.32
CA ALA A 38 -17.50 -11.37 2.90
C ALA A 38 -18.67 -12.34 2.74
N TYR A 39 -18.38 -13.60 2.41
CA TYR A 39 -19.37 -14.67 2.30
C TYR A 39 -18.75 -16.01 2.68
N VAL A 40 -19.61 -16.96 3.07
CA VAL A 40 -19.20 -18.33 3.42
C VAL A 40 -19.76 -19.27 2.35
N ASP A 41 -18.88 -19.94 1.62
CA ASP A 41 -19.26 -20.96 0.63
C ASP A 41 -19.60 -22.29 1.32
N HIS A 42 -20.55 -23.05 0.75
CA HIS A 42 -20.91 -24.38 1.25
C HIS A 42 -19.72 -25.34 1.13
N GLY A 43 -19.21 -25.79 2.28
CA GLY A 43 -18.08 -26.71 2.37
C GLY A 43 -16.78 -26.05 2.85
N SER A 44 -16.77 -24.72 2.99
CA SER A 44 -15.68 -23.98 3.62
C SER A 44 -16.10 -23.49 5.01
N GLU A 45 -15.25 -23.71 6.01
CA GLU A 45 -15.38 -23.03 7.31
C GLU A 45 -14.77 -21.62 7.28
N LEU A 46 -14.06 -21.27 6.20
CA LEU A 46 -13.40 -19.99 6.03
C LEU A 46 -14.30 -19.03 5.23
N ALA A 47 -14.46 -17.82 5.74
CA ALA A 47 -15.09 -16.73 5.01
C ALA A 47 -14.17 -16.30 3.87
N THR A 48 -14.70 -16.34 2.64
CA THR A 48 -14.07 -15.76 1.47
C THR A 48 -14.49 -14.30 1.36
N GLY A 49 -13.58 -13.43 0.93
CA GLY A 49 -13.90 -12.03 0.77
C GLY A 49 -13.27 -11.39 -0.46
N ALA A 50 -13.88 -10.28 -0.88
CA ALA A 50 -13.37 -9.41 -1.91
C ALA A 50 -13.40 -7.96 -1.40
N LEU A 51 -12.37 -7.19 -1.74
CA LEU A 51 -12.30 -5.76 -1.52
C LEU A 51 -12.39 -5.08 -2.88
N PHE A 52 -13.25 -4.07 -3.01
CA PHE A 52 -13.43 -3.33 -4.25
C PHE A 52 -13.75 -1.86 -3.98
N ALA A 53 -13.61 -1.03 -5.01
CA ALA A 53 -13.87 0.39 -4.90
C ALA A 53 -15.38 0.66 -4.74
N ARG A 54 -15.76 1.50 -3.77
CA ARG A 54 -17.14 1.96 -3.56
C ARG A 54 -17.74 2.59 -4.82
N THR A 55 -16.93 3.32 -5.59
CA THR A 55 -17.33 3.94 -6.86
C THR A 55 -17.75 2.91 -7.91
N LEU A 56 -17.25 1.68 -7.84
CA LEU A 56 -17.65 0.59 -8.73
C LEU A 56 -19.14 0.26 -8.55
N LEU A 57 -19.64 0.22 -7.31
CA LEU A 57 -21.08 0.07 -7.04
C LEU A 57 -21.90 1.27 -7.53
N VAL A 58 -21.38 2.49 -7.34
CA VAL A 58 -22.02 3.72 -7.84
C VAL A 58 -22.20 3.66 -9.36
N ASP A 59 -21.12 3.32 -10.08
CA ASP A 59 -21.12 3.26 -11.54
C ASP A 59 -22.05 2.16 -12.05
N TYR A 60 -22.07 1.01 -11.39
CA TYR A 60 -22.98 -0.08 -11.70
C TYR A 60 -24.45 0.33 -11.51
N LEU A 61 -24.81 0.83 -10.33
CA LEU A 61 -26.19 1.19 -10.00
C LEU A 61 -26.72 2.35 -10.85
N ASN A 62 -25.86 3.28 -11.26
CA ASN A 62 -26.24 4.37 -12.16
C ASN A 62 -26.39 3.95 -13.62
N SER A 63 -25.54 3.03 -14.11
CA SER A 63 -25.53 2.66 -15.53
C SER A 63 -26.40 1.46 -15.85
N GLY A 64 -26.59 0.55 -14.90
CA GLY A 64 -27.20 -0.77 -15.11
C GLY A 64 -26.41 -1.68 -16.06
N ARG A 65 -25.15 -1.34 -16.38
CA ARG A 65 -24.27 -2.06 -17.31
C ARG A 65 -23.27 -2.91 -16.54
N TRP A 66 -22.56 -3.77 -17.25
CA TRP A 66 -21.40 -4.45 -16.69
C TRP A 66 -20.31 -3.43 -16.34
N ILE A 67 -19.83 -3.46 -15.10
CA ILE A 67 -18.79 -2.58 -14.55
C ILE A 67 -17.79 -3.42 -13.74
N GLY A 68 -16.50 -3.11 -13.89
CA GLY A 68 -15.41 -3.74 -13.13
C GLY A 68 -14.23 -4.04 -14.05
N PRO A 69 -13.04 -3.44 -13.82
CA PRO A 69 -11.89 -3.67 -14.69
C PRO A 69 -11.06 -4.91 -14.30
N ASP A 70 -11.37 -5.55 -13.17
CA ASP A 70 -10.46 -6.46 -12.47
C ASP A 70 -11.19 -7.64 -11.77
N ARG A 71 -10.78 -7.97 -10.54
CA ARG A 71 -11.23 -9.12 -9.77
C ARG A 71 -12.72 -9.07 -9.45
N VAL A 72 -13.34 -7.90 -9.32
CA VAL A 72 -14.78 -7.81 -8.99
C VAL A 72 -15.52 -7.11 -10.11
N THR A 73 -16.53 -7.77 -10.66
CA THR A 73 -17.42 -7.17 -11.65
C THR A 73 -18.88 -7.27 -11.22
N PHE A 74 -19.66 -6.25 -11.57
CA PHE A 74 -21.09 -6.20 -11.35
C PHE A 74 -21.80 -6.11 -12.69
N GLY A 75 -22.91 -6.82 -12.83
CA GLY A 75 -23.69 -6.89 -14.06
C GLY A 75 -25.19 -7.01 -13.82
N PRO A 76 -26.02 -6.67 -14.82
CA PRO A 76 -27.46 -6.90 -14.74
C PRO A 76 -27.76 -8.41 -14.81
N HIS A 77 -28.67 -8.88 -13.96
CA HIS A 77 -29.25 -10.22 -14.09
C HIS A 77 -30.45 -10.17 -15.08
N PRO A 78 -30.76 -11.26 -15.82
CA PRO A 78 -31.93 -11.30 -16.70
C PRO A 78 -33.27 -11.09 -15.97
N GLU A 79 -33.36 -11.52 -14.72
CA GLU A 79 -34.50 -11.24 -13.85
C GLU A 79 -34.38 -9.84 -13.22
N PRO A 80 -35.40 -8.98 -13.36
CA PRO A 80 -35.39 -7.64 -12.79
C PRO A 80 -35.23 -7.65 -11.27
N GLY A 81 -34.47 -6.67 -10.75
CA GLY A 81 -34.24 -6.53 -9.30
C GLY A 81 -33.10 -7.38 -8.74
N HIS A 82 -32.43 -8.15 -9.59
CA HIS A 82 -31.24 -8.92 -9.25
C HIS A 82 -29.99 -8.40 -9.94
N THR A 83 -28.88 -8.50 -9.23
CA THR A 83 -27.53 -8.12 -9.67
C THR A 83 -26.64 -9.36 -9.72
N VAL A 84 -25.87 -9.48 -10.79
CA VAL A 84 -24.78 -10.45 -10.90
C VAL A 84 -23.52 -9.81 -10.33
N VAL A 85 -22.81 -10.53 -9.47
CA VAL A 85 -21.49 -10.19 -8.94
C VAL A 85 -20.56 -11.33 -9.28
N THR A 86 -19.52 -11.07 -10.07
CA THR A 86 -18.48 -12.05 -10.37
C THR A 86 -17.19 -11.65 -9.66
N ILE A 87 -16.60 -12.61 -8.95
CA ILE A 87 -15.40 -12.45 -8.14
C ILE A 87 -14.35 -13.42 -8.66
N GLY A 88 -13.30 -12.89 -9.26
CA GLY A 88 -12.14 -13.65 -9.71
C GLY A 88 -11.24 -14.09 -8.55
N PRO A 89 -10.26 -14.96 -8.85
CA PRO A 89 -9.32 -15.48 -7.86
C PRO A 89 -8.41 -14.38 -7.29
N GLU A 90 -7.95 -14.57 -6.06
CA GLU A 90 -6.98 -13.67 -5.41
C GLU A 90 -5.60 -13.76 -6.07
N ASP A 91 -5.16 -14.97 -6.41
CA ASP A 91 -3.97 -15.22 -7.23
C ASP A 91 -4.40 -15.66 -8.64
N PRO A 92 -4.10 -14.89 -9.71
CA PRO A 92 -4.39 -15.28 -11.08
C PRO A 92 -3.73 -16.60 -11.52
N LYS A 93 -2.71 -17.08 -10.79
CA LYS A 93 -2.03 -18.36 -11.05
C LYS A 93 -2.68 -19.54 -10.33
N ALA A 94 -3.60 -19.29 -9.40
CA ALA A 94 -4.36 -20.36 -8.77
C ALA A 94 -5.36 -20.93 -9.79
N ASP A 95 -5.52 -22.26 -9.81
CA ASP A 95 -6.50 -22.98 -10.65
C ASP A 95 -7.96 -22.75 -10.21
N SER A 96 -8.22 -21.79 -9.33
CA SER A 96 -9.57 -21.42 -8.91
C SER A 96 -10.20 -20.52 -9.96
N GLY A 97 -11.33 -20.97 -10.53
CA GLY A 97 -12.14 -20.16 -11.44
C GLY A 97 -12.92 -19.05 -10.71
N ASP A 98 -13.59 -18.21 -11.51
CA ASP A 98 -14.41 -17.12 -11.01
C ASP A 98 -15.64 -17.64 -10.24
N VAL A 99 -15.99 -16.96 -9.15
CA VAL A 99 -17.22 -17.18 -8.39
C VAL A 99 -18.27 -16.19 -8.87
N THR A 100 -19.41 -16.68 -9.36
CA THR A 100 -20.53 -15.83 -9.77
C THR A 100 -21.70 -15.98 -8.80
N LEU A 101 -22.13 -14.86 -8.25
CA LEU A 101 -23.18 -14.75 -7.24
C LEU A 101 -24.28 -13.79 -7.72
N TYR A 102 -25.50 -14.04 -7.29
CA TYR A 102 -26.63 -13.15 -7.48
C TYR A 102 -27.07 -12.57 -6.15
N CYS A 103 -27.48 -11.30 -6.16
CA CYS A 103 -28.04 -10.64 -4.98
C CYS A 103 -29.13 -9.65 -5.37
N SER A 104 -29.87 -9.14 -4.37
CA SER A 104 -30.88 -8.11 -4.61
C SER A 104 -30.22 -6.76 -4.90
N THR A 105 -30.57 -6.16 -6.04
CA THR A 105 -30.13 -4.81 -6.40
C THR A 105 -30.61 -3.77 -5.38
N ALA A 106 -31.80 -3.96 -4.79
CA ALA A 106 -32.35 -3.05 -3.79
C ALA A 106 -31.51 -2.99 -2.52
N VAL A 107 -30.94 -4.13 -2.10
CA VAL A 107 -30.04 -4.20 -0.93
C VAL A 107 -28.72 -3.48 -1.22
N LEU A 108 -28.16 -3.63 -2.43
CA LEU A 108 -26.97 -2.89 -2.85
C LEU A 108 -27.22 -1.38 -2.85
N GLN A 109 -28.38 -0.94 -3.36
CA GLN A 109 -28.77 0.47 -3.36
C GLN A 109 -28.89 1.01 -1.94
N GLN A 110 -29.60 0.29 -1.06
CA GLN A 110 -29.78 0.67 0.33
C GLN A 110 -28.43 0.79 1.06
N PHE A 111 -27.53 -0.16 0.85
CA PHE A 111 -26.18 -0.12 1.42
C PHE A 111 -25.42 1.11 0.89
N LEU A 112 -25.42 1.33 -0.42
CA LEU A 112 -24.72 2.47 -1.02
C LEU A 112 -25.27 3.81 -0.49
N ASP A 113 -26.59 3.97 -0.42
CA ASP A 113 -27.24 5.17 0.10
C ASP A 113 -26.82 5.49 1.54
N GLN A 114 -26.63 4.45 2.38
CA GLN A 114 -26.09 4.61 3.72
C GLN A 114 -24.63 5.09 3.69
N THR A 115 -23.77 4.45 2.88
CA THR A 115 -22.35 4.88 2.79
C THR A 115 -22.18 6.31 2.27
N LEU A 116 -23.03 6.73 1.32
CA LEU A 116 -23.01 8.07 0.74
C LEU A 116 -23.56 9.14 1.70
N ARG A 117 -24.43 8.74 2.63
CA ARG A 117 -24.89 9.62 3.72
C ARG A 117 -23.77 9.89 4.72
N GLU A 118 -22.97 8.88 5.04
CA GLU A 118 -21.83 9.02 5.96
C GLU A 118 -20.67 9.77 5.31
N VAL A 119 -20.30 9.40 4.07
CA VAL A 119 -19.24 10.06 3.30
C VAL A 119 -19.71 10.29 1.86
N PRO A 120 -20.18 11.51 1.53
CA PRO A 120 -20.59 11.86 0.17
C PRO A 120 -19.46 11.69 -0.85
N LEU A 121 -19.80 11.43 -2.11
CA LEU A 121 -18.81 11.40 -3.20
C LEU A 121 -18.08 12.73 -3.33
N GLY A 122 -16.76 12.67 -3.48
CA GLY A 122 -15.86 13.82 -3.48
C GLY A 122 -15.50 14.30 -2.07
N GLY A 123 -16.17 13.83 -1.03
CA GLY A 123 -15.90 14.16 0.37
C GLY A 123 -14.82 13.29 1.02
N GLU A 124 -14.39 12.20 0.37
CA GLU A 124 -13.51 11.17 0.92
C GLU A 124 -12.16 11.73 1.40
N ASN A 125 -11.61 12.72 0.69
CA ASN A 125 -10.33 13.36 1.04
C ASN A 125 -10.33 14.03 2.41
N SER A 126 -11.50 14.42 2.93
CA SER A 126 -11.59 14.99 4.29
C SER A 126 -11.48 13.95 5.40
N TRP A 127 -11.58 12.66 5.05
CA TRP A 127 -11.52 11.54 5.97
C TRP A 127 -10.14 10.88 6.04
N ILE A 128 -9.25 11.18 5.10
CA ILE A 128 -7.90 10.60 5.03
C ILE A 128 -6.87 11.67 5.38
N ASP A 129 -6.06 11.41 6.40
CA ASP A 129 -4.84 12.19 6.63
C ASP A 129 -3.74 11.66 5.71
N TRP A 130 -3.69 12.18 4.50
CA TRP A 130 -2.69 11.76 3.51
C TRP A 130 -1.25 11.94 4.00
N HIS A 131 -0.98 12.90 4.90
CA HIS A 131 0.36 13.08 5.44
C HIS A 131 0.72 11.92 6.37
N ALA A 132 -0.20 11.51 7.25
CA ALA A 132 -0.01 10.36 8.11
C ALA A 132 0.11 9.05 7.31
N GLU A 133 -0.78 8.83 6.34
CA GLU A 133 -0.75 7.61 5.51
C GLU A 133 0.56 7.50 4.71
N VAL A 134 0.98 8.57 4.04
CA VAL A 134 2.26 8.59 3.31
C VAL A 134 3.42 8.45 4.30
N ALA A 135 3.37 9.11 5.46
CA ALA A 135 4.38 8.98 6.49
C ALA A 135 4.43 7.60 7.16
N MET A 136 3.45 6.71 6.96
CA MET A 136 3.55 5.30 7.34
C MET A 136 4.24 4.46 6.27
N LEU A 137 4.06 4.81 4.99
CA LEU A 137 4.67 4.11 3.86
C LEU A 137 6.15 4.48 3.66
N LEU A 138 6.55 5.69 4.05
CA LEU A 138 7.94 6.18 3.94
C LEU A 138 8.91 5.49 4.92
N PRO A 139 8.49 5.16 6.16
CA PRO A 139 8.99 4.18 7.10
C PRO A 139 10.11 3.34 6.58
N GLU A 140 9.69 2.40 5.76
CA GLU A 140 10.43 1.22 5.34
C GLU A 140 11.62 1.54 4.44
N ARG A 141 11.64 2.74 3.85
CA ARG A 141 12.60 3.15 2.83
C ARG A 141 13.54 4.25 3.29
N GLN A 142 13.38 4.78 4.50
CA GLN A 142 14.23 5.82 5.06
C GLN A 142 14.93 5.37 6.35
N ARG A 143 16.16 5.85 6.58
CA ARG A 143 16.88 5.66 7.83
C ARG A 143 17.74 6.87 8.17
N THR A 144 17.59 7.38 9.38
CA THR A 144 18.53 8.35 9.95
C THR A 144 19.88 7.69 10.21
N ILE A 145 20.95 8.33 9.76
CA ILE A 145 22.32 7.85 9.89
C ILE A 145 23.16 8.84 10.70
N ALA A 146 24.12 8.32 11.45
CA ALA A 146 25.13 9.16 12.06
C ALA A 146 26.16 9.59 11.01
N VAL A 147 26.50 10.88 11.04
CA VAL A 147 27.48 11.50 10.16
C VAL A 147 28.49 12.29 10.95
N ARG A 148 29.74 12.25 10.51
CA ARG A 148 30.86 12.99 11.10
C ARG A 148 31.48 13.87 10.04
N GLN A 149 31.68 15.14 10.34
CA GLN A 149 32.41 16.05 9.46
C GLN A 149 33.90 15.95 9.78
N ALA A 150 34.70 15.53 8.80
CA ALA A 150 36.15 15.59 8.85
C ALA A 150 36.59 17.02 8.46
N GLY A 151 37.60 17.58 9.13
CA GLY A 151 38.24 18.84 8.68
C GLY A 151 38.10 20.07 9.59
N GLY A 152 37.59 19.95 10.81
CA GLY A 152 37.57 21.04 11.81
C GLY A 152 38.45 20.78 13.04
N MET A 153 38.79 21.84 13.79
CA MET A 153 39.41 21.74 15.13
C MET A 153 38.51 21.01 16.15
N PHE A 154 37.22 20.88 15.83
CA PHE A 154 36.24 20.07 16.53
C PHE A 154 35.58 19.13 15.52
N ASP A 155 35.67 17.82 15.75
CA ASP A 155 34.86 16.85 15.02
C ASP A 155 33.38 17.12 15.27
N GLY A 156 32.68 17.61 14.26
CA GLY A 156 31.23 17.84 14.30
C GLY A 156 30.48 16.53 14.12
N TRP A 157 29.56 16.24 15.04
CA TRP A 157 28.62 15.13 14.94
C TRP A 157 27.29 15.65 14.41
N GLY A 158 26.71 14.95 13.45
CA GLY A 158 25.40 15.29 12.88
C GLY A 158 24.59 14.05 12.51
N THR A 159 23.41 14.30 11.97
CA THR A 159 22.51 13.27 11.44
C THR A 159 22.22 13.53 9.97
N GLY A 160 22.27 12.47 9.16
CA GLY A 160 21.80 12.46 7.78
C GLY A 160 20.67 11.46 7.58
N VAL A 161 20.21 11.31 6.35
CA VAL A 161 19.17 10.36 5.97
C VAL A 161 19.63 9.54 4.76
N LEU A 162 19.42 8.23 4.81
CA LEU A 162 19.45 7.35 3.65
C LEU A 162 18.03 7.06 3.22
N THR A 163 17.75 7.23 1.93
CA THR A 163 16.43 6.99 1.33
C THR A 163 16.58 6.05 0.14
N ALA A 164 15.88 4.92 0.13
CA ALA A 164 15.79 4.06 -1.04
C ALA A 164 14.86 4.70 -2.08
N HIS A 165 15.37 4.91 -3.29
CA HIS A 165 14.59 5.52 -4.38
C HIS A 165 13.50 4.55 -4.84
N TRP A 166 12.28 5.05 -5.01
CA TRP A 166 11.10 4.21 -5.30
C TRP A 166 10.97 3.84 -6.79
N GLU A 167 11.33 4.73 -7.72
CA GLU A 167 11.33 4.43 -9.17
C GLU A 167 12.61 3.75 -9.66
N LEU A 168 13.76 4.13 -9.10
CA LEU A 168 15.05 3.66 -9.57
C LEU A 168 15.48 2.46 -8.75
N ALA A 169 15.14 1.27 -9.26
CA ALA A 169 15.59 0.01 -8.69
C ALA A 169 17.11 0.07 -8.45
N ASP A 170 17.50 -0.14 -7.20
CA ASP A 170 18.88 -0.10 -6.72
C ASP A 170 19.50 1.27 -6.40
N THR A 171 18.75 2.38 -6.43
CA THR A 171 19.30 3.70 -6.07
C THR A 171 19.02 4.08 -4.61
N VAL A 172 20.02 4.63 -3.94
CA VAL A 172 19.96 5.25 -2.61
C VAL A 172 20.27 6.73 -2.74
N ILE A 173 19.39 7.56 -2.20
CA ILE A 173 19.63 8.98 -1.99
C ILE A 173 20.23 9.15 -0.60
N VAL A 174 21.32 9.90 -0.50
CA VAL A 174 21.98 10.24 0.75
C VAL A 174 21.85 11.74 0.95
N GLU A 175 21.30 12.13 2.09
CA GLU A 175 21.06 13.54 2.44
C GLU A 175 21.76 13.85 3.76
N VAL A 176 22.71 14.79 3.74
CA VAL A 176 23.51 15.11 4.92
C VAL A 176 23.73 16.62 5.01
N PRO A 177 23.51 17.27 6.18
CA PRO A 177 23.89 18.66 6.36
C PRO A 177 25.42 18.85 6.39
N ASP A 178 25.91 19.87 5.70
CA ASP A 178 27.29 20.36 5.79
C ASP A 178 27.54 21.18 7.07
N ALA A 179 28.75 21.73 7.22
CA ALA A 179 29.14 22.48 8.41
C ALA A 179 28.33 23.77 8.60
N ASP A 180 27.81 24.33 7.51
CA ASP A 180 26.96 25.52 7.48
C ASP A 180 25.46 25.18 7.63
N GLY A 181 25.13 23.89 7.79
CA GLY A 181 23.76 23.39 7.88
C GLY A 181 23.03 23.28 6.54
N ARG A 182 23.73 23.43 5.41
CA ARG A 182 23.15 23.24 4.08
C ARG A 182 23.03 21.75 3.79
N LEU A 183 21.86 21.34 3.29
CA LEU A 183 21.61 19.94 2.93
C LEU A 183 22.38 19.58 1.65
N LEU A 184 23.30 18.64 1.75
CA LEU A 184 23.97 18.03 0.62
C LEU A 184 23.24 16.75 0.24
N THR A 185 22.88 16.62 -1.03
CA THR A 185 22.15 15.46 -1.56
C THR A 185 22.93 14.82 -2.70
N TRP A 186 23.12 13.51 -2.64
CA TRP A 186 23.71 12.75 -3.74
C TRP A 186 23.09 11.35 -3.85
N GLN A 187 23.35 10.69 -4.98
CA GLN A 187 22.80 9.38 -5.30
C GLN A 187 23.91 8.35 -5.50
N MET A 188 23.65 7.11 -5.12
CA MET A 188 24.51 5.97 -5.45
C MET A 188 23.73 4.66 -5.44
N SER A 189 24.29 3.61 -6.05
CA SER A 189 23.65 2.29 -6.01
C SER A 189 23.74 1.63 -4.62
N ARG A 190 22.78 0.76 -4.26
CA ARG A 190 22.85 -0.01 -3.00
C ARG A 190 24.09 -0.90 -2.98
N ALA A 191 24.42 -1.52 -4.11
CA ALA A 191 25.65 -2.31 -4.25
C ALA A 191 26.91 -1.47 -4.04
N GLY A 192 26.94 -0.25 -4.60
CA GLY A 192 28.04 0.70 -4.42
C GLY A 192 28.19 1.15 -2.96
N LEU A 193 27.07 1.47 -2.30
CA LEU A 193 27.04 1.83 -0.88
C LEU A 193 27.51 0.67 0.02
N ALA A 194 27.04 -0.55 -0.26
CA ALA A 194 27.43 -1.76 0.46
C ALA A 194 28.93 -2.05 0.33
N CYS A 195 29.46 -1.98 -0.90
CA CYS A 195 30.86 -2.23 -1.19
C CYS A 195 31.77 -1.28 -0.41
N GLN A 196 31.44 0.02 -0.38
CA GLN A 196 32.21 1.02 0.34
C GLN A 196 32.17 0.82 1.86
N ALA A 197 31.00 0.49 2.43
CA ALA A 197 30.86 0.18 3.85
C ALA A 197 31.68 -1.07 4.25
N VAL A 198 31.67 -2.12 3.44
CA VAL A 198 32.48 -3.34 3.62
C VAL A 198 33.97 -3.05 3.52
N GLY A 199 34.40 -2.25 2.54
CA GLY A 199 35.78 -1.85 2.37
C GLY A 199 36.32 -1.12 3.60
N ALA A 200 35.57 -0.14 4.11
CA ALA A 200 35.96 0.62 5.29
C ALA A 200 36.01 -0.24 6.56
N ARG A 201 35.03 -1.13 6.75
CA ARG A 201 35.03 -2.06 7.89
C ARG A 201 36.21 -3.02 7.87
N SER A 202 36.54 -3.55 6.69
CA SER A 202 37.69 -4.44 6.50
C SER A 202 39.03 -3.76 6.81
N ALA A 203 39.13 -2.44 6.58
CA ALA A 203 40.27 -1.63 6.94
C ALA A 203 40.35 -1.27 8.45
N GLY A 204 39.44 -1.81 9.27
CA GLY A 204 39.34 -1.49 10.71
C GLY A 204 38.63 -0.18 11.04
N GLY A 205 38.05 0.49 10.03
CA GLY A 205 37.30 1.73 10.19
C GLY A 205 35.80 1.49 10.44
N GLY A 206 35.17 2.33 11.28
CA GLY A 206 33.71 2.34 11.46
C GLY A 206 32.96 3.32 10.57
N TRP A 207 33.70 4.06 9.74
CA TRP A 207 33.25 5.26 9.02
C TRP A 207 33.89 5.31 7.64
N PHE A 208 33.18 5.86 6.66
CA PHE A 208 33.71 6.05 5.31
C PHE A 208 33.14 7.29 4.64
N ARG A 209 33.92 7.87 3.72
CA ARG A 209 33.45 8.92 2.81
C ARG A 209 32.81 8.26 1.59
N PRO A 210 31.53 8.50 1.30
CA PRO A 210 30.90 7.96 0.11
C PRO A 210 31.56 8.51 -1.17
N ALA A 211 31.89 7.66 -2.13
CA ALA A 211 32.60 8.06 -3.36
C ALA A 211 31.79 9.02 -4.26
N ALA A 212 30.46 9.02 -4.12
CA ALA A 212 29.58 9.94 -4.84
C ALA A 212 29.31 11.25 -4.07
N ALA A 213 29.93 11.45 -2.90
CA ALA A 213 29.81 12.71 -2.19
C ALA A 213 30.46 13.84 -3.02
N PRO A 214 29.86 15.05 -3.06
CA PRO A 214 30.41 16.19 -3.79
C PRO A 214 31.86 16.50 -3.40
N ASP A 215 32.61 17.11 -4.33
CA ASP A 215 33.96 17.60 -4.02
C ASP A 215 33.90 18.62 -2.87
N GLY A 216 34.85 18.49 -1.93
CA GLY A 216 34.85 19.28 -0.69
C GLY A 216 33.86 18.83 0.38
N CYS A 217 33.04 17.79 0.13
CA CYS A 217 32.20 17.18 1.16
C CYS A 217 33.02 16.23 2.04
N ASP A 218 33.43 16.71 3.21
CA ASP A 218 34.18 15.91 4.18
C ASP A 218 33.26 15.16 5.17
N VAL A 219 32.12 14.67 4.68
CA VAL A 219 31.18 13.89 5.48
C VAL A 219 31.56 12.41 5.47
N LEU A 220 31.68 11.85 6.67
CA LEU A 220 31.83 10.42 6.91
C LEU A 220 30.51 9.82 7.38
N VAL A 221 30.12 8.70 6.80
CA VAL A 221 28.92 7.92 7.15
C VAL A 221 29.34 6.69 7.96
N ARG A 222 28.58 6.37 9.01
CA ARG A 222 28.82 5.18 9.84
C ARG A 222 28.43 3.89 9.13
N CYS A 223 29.33 2.91 9.05
CA CYS A 223 29.06 1.63 8.39
C CYS A 223 27.88 0.86 9.02
N ALA A 224 27.74 0.93 10.36
CA ALA A 224 26.68 0.24 11.08
C ALA A 224 25.27 0.69 10.65
N ASP A 225 25.10 1.99 10.40
CA ASP A 225 23.80 2.53 9.99
C ASP A 225 23.47 2.16 8.54
N VAL A 226 24.49 2.10 7.68
CA VAL A 226 24.36 1.60 6.30
C VAL A 226 23.93 0.14 6.26
N TYR A 227 24.57 -0.74 7.04
CA TYR A 227 24.17 -2.16 7.06
C TYR A 227 22.74 -2.34 7.53
N ALA A 228 22.35 -1.61 8.56
CA ALA A 228 21.02 -1.72 9.12
C ALA A 228 19.95 -1.07 8.21
N PHE A 229 20.30 -0.09 7.38
CA PHE A 229 19.48 0.38 6.27
C PHE A 229 19.33 -0.70 5.18
N LEU A 230 20.45 -1.24 4.69
CA LEU A 230 20.47 -2.23 3.61
C LEU A 230 19.76 -3.54 3.98
N ALA A 231 19.89 -4.01 5.22
CA ALA A 231 19.17 -5.18 5.71
C ALA A 231 17.64 -5.00 5.68
N ARG A 232 17.17 -3.76 5.84
CA ARG A 232 15.74 -3.42 5.82
C ARG A 232 15.21 -3.29 4.40
N VAL A 233 15.95 -2.62 3.51
CA VAL A 233 15.51 -2.39 2.11
C VAL A 233 15.88 -3.54 1.15
N GLY A 234 16.69 -4.49 1.61
CA GLY A 234 17.12 -5.67 0.85
C GLY A 234 16.21 -6.88 0.97
N GLY A 235 15.18 -6.83 1.84
CA GLY A 235 14.20 -7.91 2.01
C GLY A 235 13.11 -7.91 0.95
N ALA A 236 13.45 -8.15 -0.32
CA ALA A 236 12.51 -8.56 -1.39
C ALA A 236 13.25 -8.96 -2.70
N ALA A 237 14.34 -9.72 -2.59
CA ALA A 237 14.94 -10.41 -3.73
C ALA A 237 15.62 -11.71 -3.26
N ALA A 238 14.78 -12.69 -2.89
CA ALA A 238 15.11 -14.10 -2.83
C ALA A 238 13.94 -14.87 -3.44
#